data_AF-A0A965Z4X1-F1
#
_entry.id   AF-A0A965Z4X1-F1
#
_cell.length_a   1.000
_cell.length_b   1.000
_cell.length_c   1.000
_cell.angle_alpha   90.00
_cell.angle_beta   90.00
_cell.angle_gamma   90.00
#
_symmetry.space_group_name_H-M   'P 1'
#
loop_
_entity.id
_entity.type
_entity.pdbx_description
1 polymer ?
#
loop_
_entity_poly.entity_id
_entity_poly.type
_entity_poly.pdbx_seq_one_letter_code
_entity_poly.pdbx_strand_id
1 'polypeptide(L)'
;MDPTRASYFGPRLFVVAALAVAAWANVFKTGVANTDEAGIVLELPAQVGDWSGIGLLFCPDRSCGGQFTEAQLAGATACPKCGAPLGNMNWAERSLLPADTGMARKYYLRPGGRDPLHATIVLSGDDRSSIHRPQVCMTAAGHEIADERIIRIPLEGRAEPLEVMVMDMAKTVDSPDGAPAQYLSYYAYWFVGKGRETASHVERMLWMGYDRVFHGVSHRWAYIALSGQRLPRSDAHLQTIADFASRLHPALLKPE
;
A
#
# COMPACT_ATOMS: atom_id res chain seq x y z
N MET A 1 27.02 -33.38 43.39
CA MET A 1 27.65 -32.44 42.43
C MET A 1 26.68 -32.33 41.27
N ASP A 2 26.05 -31.17 41.10
CA ASP A 2 24.94 -30.96 40.16
C ASP A 2 25.49 -30.59 38.76
N PRO A 3 25.27 -31.43 37.73
CA PRO A 3 25.84 -31.24 36.40
C PRO A 3 24.87 -30.50 35.47
N THR A 4 24.36 -29.33 35.83
CA THR A 4 23.44 -28.58 34.94
C THR A 4 23.59 -27.06 34.97
N ARG A 5 24.81 -26.52 35.11
CA ARG A 5 25.08 -25.12 34.71
C ARG A 5 25.53 -25.06 33.26
N ALA A 6 24.57 -24.98 32.33
CA ALA A 6 24.87 -24.62 30.95
C ALA A 6 25.60 -23.26 30.92
N SER A 7 26.80 -23.22 30.35
CA SER A 7 27.59 -22.00 30.25
C SER A 7 26.94 -21.04 29.24
N TYR A 8 26.30 -19.99 29.76
CA TYR A 8 25.76 -18.90 28.95
C TYR A 8 26.84 -17.99 28.35
N PHE A 9 28.12 -18.29 28.58
CA PHE A 9 29.24 -17.43 28.16
C PHE A 9 29.41 -17.42 26.64
N GLY A 10 29.37 -18.58 25.99
CA GLY A 10 29.46 -18.70 24.52
C GLY A 10 28.34 -17.95 23.79
N PRO A 11 27.05 -18.17 24.13
CA PRO A 11 25.94 -17.44 23.55
C PRO A 11 26.03 -15.92 23.74
N ARG A 12 26.45 -15.46 24.92
CA ARG A 12 26.62 -14.02 25.20
C ARG A 12 27.74 -13.40 24.37
N LEU A 13 28.88 -14.08 24.26
CA LEU A 13 30.02 -13.61 23.47
C LEU A 13 29.67 -13.52 21.98
N PHE A 14 28.90 -14.50 21.48
CA PHE A 14 28.36 -14.47 20.13
C PHE A 14 27.44 -13.26 19.89
N VAL A 15 26.50 -12.99 20.81
CA VAL A 15 25.61 -11.82 20.71
C VAL A 15 26.40 -10.51 20.72
N VAL A 16 27.38 -10.37 21.62
CA VAL A 16 28.23 -9.17 21.69
C VAL A 16 29.04 -9.00 20.40
N ALA A 17 29.62 -10.07 19.87
CA ALA A 17 30.36 -10.04 18.61
C ALA A 17 29.44 -9.67 17.43
N ALA A 18 28.23 -10.24 17.36
CA ALA A 18 27.25 -9.93 16.33
C ALA A 18 26.81 -8.45 16.39
N LEU A 19 26.55 -7.92 17.59
CA LEU A 19 26.23 -6.50 17.79
C LEU A 19 27.39 -5.59 17.41
N ALA A 20 28.63 -5.95 17.76
CA ALA A 20 29.82 -5.18 17.38
C ALA A 20 30.03 -5.15 15.86
N VAL A 21 29.85 -6.29 15.18
CA VAL A 21 29.91 -6.38 13.71
C VAL A 21 28.78 -5.57 13.08
N ALA A 22 27.56 -5.62 13.62
CA ALA A 22 26.44 -4.82 13.13
C ALA A 22 26.68 -3.31 13.32
N ALA A 23 27.23 -2.89 14.47
CA ALA A 23 27.60 -1.50 14.73
C ALA A 23 28.71 -1.04 13.78
N TRP A 24 29.77 -1.85 13.60
CA TRP A 24 30.84 -1.59 12.64
C TRP A 24 30.29 -1.45 11.21
N ALA A 25 29.43 -2.39 10.78
CA ALA A 25 28.79 -2.32 9.47
C ALA A 25 27.95 -1.04 9.31
N ASN A 26 27.22 -0.61 10.33
CA ASN A 26 26.45 0.65 10.26
C ASN A 26 27.34 1.90 10.19
N VAL A 27 28.50 1.90 10.86
CA VAL A 27 29.43 3.04 10.85
C VAL A 27 30.25 3.12 9.56
N PHE A 28 30.65 1.98 9.00
CA PHE A 28 31.60 1.93 7.89
C PHE A 28 30.97 1.54 6.54
N LYS A 29 29.78 0.92 6.50
CA LYS A 29 28.96 0.78 5.29
C LYS A 29 27.86 1.85 5.23
N THR A 30 28.25 3.11 5.32
CA THR A 30 27.32 4.26 5.23
C THR A 30 26.98 4.62 3.78
N GLY A 31 27.73 4.12 2.81
CA GLY A 31 27.49 4.31 1.37
C GLY A 31 26.36 3.42 0.83
N VAL A 32 25.17 3.51 1.41
CA VAL A 32 23.98 2.85 0.85
C VAL A 32 23.46 3.72 -0.28
N ALA A 33 23.57 3.25 -1.52
CA ALA A 33 23.03 3.96 -2.66
C ALA A 33 21.50 3.85 -2.68
N ASN A 34 20.81 4.98 -2.59
CA ASN A 34 19.39 5.03 -2.93
C ASN A 34 19.25 4.85 -4.43
N THR A 35 18.30 4.02 -4.84
CA THR A 35 17.98 3.82 -6.26
C THR A 35 16.53 4.20 -6.50
N ASP A 36 16.25 4.81 -7.65
CA ASP A 36 14.91 5.25 -8.04
C ASP A 36 14.03 4.13 -8.64
N GLU A 37 14.45 2.88 -8.46
CA GLU A 37 13.81 1.73 -9.07
C GLU A 37 12.82 1.08 -8.09
N ALA A 38 11.52 1.21 -8.38
CA ALA A 38 10.45 0.46 -7.71
C ALA A 38 9.85 -0.68 -8.54
N GLY A 39 10.35 -0.89 -9.76
CA GLY A 39 9.80 -1.88 -10.70
C GLY A 39 8.44 -1.53 -11.30
N ILE A 40 7.82 -0.41 -10.92
CA ILE A 40 6.48 0.00 -11.40
C ILE A 40 6.44 1.42 -11.97
N VAL A 41 5.44 1.68 -12.80
CA VAL A 41 5.02 3.02 -13.23
C VAL A 41 4.10 3.62 -12.17
N LEU A 42 4.29 4.90 -11.82
CA LEU A 42 3.39 5.64 -10.93
C LEU A 42 2.18 6.19 -11.71
N GLU A 43 1.47 5.29 -12.38
CA GLU A 43 0.30 5.64 -13.18
C GLU A 43 -0.70 4.49 -13.12
N LEU A 44 -1.97 4.85 -12.91
CA LEU A 44 -3.07 3.89 -12.98
C LEU A 44 -3.73 4.04 -14.35
N PRO A 45 -3.91 2.94 -15.11
CA PRO A 45 -4.45 3.01 -16.47
C PRO A 45 -5.89 3.56 -16.48
N ALA A 46 -6.29 4.15 -17.60
CA ALA A 46 -7.66 4.63 -17.76
C ALA A 46 -8.68 3.46 -17.76
N GLN A 47 -8.30 2.30 -18.30
CA GLN A 47 -9.12 1.09 -18.35
C GLN A 47 -8.36 -0.09 -17.75
N VAL A 48 -9.06 -0.96 -17.01
CA VAL A 48 -8.56 -2.26 -16.57
C VAL A 48 -9.63 -3.29 -16.92
N GLY A 49 -9.46 -4.06 -17.99
CA GLY A 49 -10.56 -4.90 -18.51
C GLY A 49 -11.83 -4.07 -18.75
N ASP A 50 -12.94 -4.49 -18.15
CA ASP A 50 -14.25 -3.80 -18.25
C ASP A 50 -14.40 -2.63 -17.27
N TRP A 51 -13.41 -2.37 -16.42
CA TRP A 51 -13.47 -1.26 -15.49
C TRP A 51 -12.94 0.02 -16.11
N SER A 52 -13.70 1.10 -15.93
CA SER A 52 -13.30 2.45 -16.32
C SER A 52 -12.86 3.26 -15.13
N GLY A 53 -11.65 3.82 -15.21
CA GLY A 53 -10.95 4.52 -14.14
C GLY A 53 -11.15 6.02 -14.17
N ILE A 54 -11.78 6.54 -13.13
CA ILE A 54 -12.04 7.96 -12.91
C ILE A 54 -10.95 8.52 -11.98
N GLY A 55 -10.21 9.53 -12.43
CA GLY A 55 -9.24 10.21 -11.57
C GLY A 55 -9.91 11.03 -10.48
N LEU A 56 -9.24 11.06 -9.33
CA LEU A 56 -9.66 11.81 -8.15
C LEU A 56 -8.61 12.88 -7.84
N LEU A 57 -9.10 14.10 -7.64
CA LEU A 57 -8.30 15.25 -7.25
C LEU A 57 -8.82 15.81 -5.92
N PHE A 58 -7.88 16.20 -5.07
CA PHE A 58 -8.12 16.64 -3.70
C PHE A 58 -7.59 18.05 -3.51
N CYS A 59 -8.35 18.83 -2.77
CA CYS A 59 -7.92 20.13 -2.27
C CYS A 59 -7.04 19.92 -1.03
N PRO A 60 -5.79 20.39 -1.05
CA PRO A 60 -4.88 20.25 0.08
C PRO A 60 -5.14 21.27 1.18
N ASP A 61 -6.07 22.21 1.00
CA ASP A 61 -6.42 23.17 2.02
C ASP A 61 -7.16 22.49 3.18
N ARG A 62 -6.65 22.65 4.40
CA ARG A 62 -7.17 22.00 5.62
C ARG A 62 -8.63 22.37 5.89
N SER A 63 -9.03 23.60 5.59
CA SER A 63 -10.38 24.10 5.86
C SER A 63 -11.38 23.68 4.78
N CYS A 64 -10.92 23.52 3.53
CA CYS A 64 -11.76 23.13 2.41
C CYS A 64 -11.97 21.61 2.32
N GLY A 65 -10.89 20.83 2.29
CA GLY A 65 -10.92 19.36 2.17
C GLY A 65 -11.70 18.81 0.96
N GLY A 66 -11.93 19.63 -0.08
CA GLY A 66 -12.74 19.24 -1.23
C GLY A 66 -12.14 18.06 -2.00
N GLN A 67 -12.99 17.12 -2.41
CA GLN A 67 -12.65 16.01 -3.29
C GLN A 67 -13.50 16.11 -4.56
N PHE A 68 -12.87 15.90 -5.70
CA PHE A 68 -13.49 16.04 -7.02
C PHE A 68 -13.05 14.92 -7.94
N THR A 69 -13.94 14.50 -8.81
CA THR A 69 -13.61 13.69 -9.98
C THR A 69 -13.07 14.57 -11.10
N GLU A 70 -12.24 14.03 -11.98
CA GLU A 70 -11.79 14.74 -13.19
C GLU A 70 -12.97 15.27 -14.03
N ALA A 71 -14.06 14.51 -14.11
CA ALA A 71 -15.28 14.91 -14.81
C ALA A 71 -15.94 16.15 -14.21
N GLN A 72 -15.98 16.27 -12.88
CA GLN A 72 -16.54 17.45 -12.20
C GLN A 72 -15.71 18.72 -12.41
N LEU A 73 -14.40 18.57 -12.67
CA LEU A 73 -13.49 19.69 -12.83
C LEU A 73 -13.44 20.22 -14.25
N ALA A 74 -13.81 19.42 -15.26
CA ALA A 74 -13.74 19.81 -16.67
C ALA A 74 -12.39 20.42 -17.07
N GLY A 75 -11.28 19.87 -16.53
CA GLY A 75 -9.91 20.35 -16.76
C GLY A 75 -9.42 21.43 -15.78
N ALA A 76 -10.23 21.86 -14.82
CA ALA A 76 -9.81 22.80 -13.78
C ALA A 76 -8.72 22.20 -12.87
N THR A 77 -7.63 22.92 -12.70
CA THR A 77 -6.51 22.56 -11.80
C THR A 77 -6.62 23.26 -10.44
N ALA A 78 -7.55 24.20 -10.29
CA ALA A 78 -7.84 24.89 -9.04
C ALA A 78 -9.16 24.39 -8.43
N CYS A 79 -9.22 24.38 -7.11
CA CYS A 79 -10.38 23.95 -6.35
C CYS A 79 -11.55 24.92 -6.58
N PRO A 80 -12.72 24.46 -7.05
CA PRO A 80 -13.86 25.34 -7.32
C PRO A 80 -14.46 25.96 -6.04
N LYS A 81 -14.12 25.44 -4.85
CA LYS A 81 -14.63 25.93 -3.57
C LYS A 81 -13.76 27.04 -2.95
N CYS A 82 -12.44 27.00 -3.13
CA CYS A 82 -11.52 27.92 -2.43
C CYS A 82 -10.35 28.44 -3.30
N GLY A 83 -10.22 28.01 -4.56
CA GLY A 83 -9.16 28.44 -5.47
C GLY A 83 -7.79 27.77 -5.27
N ALA A 84 -7.60 26.95 -4.22
CA ALA A 84 -6.33 26.27 -3.97
C ALA A 84 -5.99 25.25 -5.08
N PRO A 85 -4.71 25.05 -5.42
CA PRO A 85 -4.31 24.08 -6.44
C PRO A 85 -4.66 22.65 -5.99
N LEU A 86 -5.30 21.90 -6.89
CA LEU A 86 -5.68 20.51 -6.66
C LEU A 86 -4.49 19.57 -6.84
N GLY A 87 -4.54 18.41 -6.19
CA GLY A 87 -3.54 17.35 -6.36
C GLY A 87 -4.09 15.97 -6.07
N ASN A 88 -3.18 14.98 -6.03
CA ASN A 88 -3.47 13.57 -5.79
C ASN A 88 -3.65 13.18 -4.30
N MET A 89 -3.32 14.08 -3.38
CA MET A 89 -3.36 13.88 -1.93
C MET A 89 -4.26 14.90 -1.25
N ASN A 90 -5.02 14.45 -0.25
CA ASN A 90 -5.73 15.34 0.65
C ASN A 90 -4.76 16.03 1.64
N TRP A 91 -5.25 16.98 2.44
CA TRP A 91 -4.43 17.70 3.40
C TRP A 91 -3.70 16.78 4.40
N ALA A 92 -4.39 15.78 4.95
CA ALA A 92 -3.82 14.90 5.96
C ALA A 92 -2.69 14.03 5.37
N GLU A 93 -2.93 13.44 4.20
CA GLU A 93 -1.93 12.68 3.43
C GLU A 93 -0.71 13.57 3.13
N ARG A 94 -0.93 14.76 2.56
CA ARG A 94 0.15 15.70 2.22
C ARG A 94 0.95 16.19 3.43
N SER A 95 0.30 16.30 4.59
CA SER A 95 0.94 16.80 5.82
C SER A 95 1.71 15.72 6.57
N LEU A 96 1.33 14.46 6.40
CA LEU A 96 1.93 13.33 7.13
C LEU A 96 2.97 12.58 6.31
N LEU A 97 2.82 12.53 4.99
CA LEU A 97 3.73 11.80 4.11
C LEU A 97 4.97 12.64 3.77
N PRO A 98 6.15 12.00 3.60
CA PRO A 98 7.33 12.66 3.05
C PRO A 98 7.03 13.36 1.72
N ALA A 99 7.65 14.52 1.49
CA ALA A 99 7.39 15.38 0.34
C ALA A 99 7.70 14.73 -1.02
N ASP A 100 8.57 13.71 -1.03
CA ASP A 100 8.98 12.91 -2.18
C ASP A 100 8.13 11.64 -2.38
N THR A 101 7.06 11.48 -1.61
CA THR A 101 6.10 10.37 -1.77
C THR A 101 5.31 10.55 -3.05
N GLY A 102 5.41 9.57 -3.95
CA GLY A 102 4.55 9.47 -5.12
C GLY A 102 3.20 8.86 -4.76
N MET A 103 2.11 9.38 -5.33
CA MET A 103 0.79 8.77 -5.18
C MET A 103 -0.01 8.84 -6.48
N ALA A 104 -0.66 7.73 -6.86
CA ALA A 104 -1.66 7.70 -7.92
C ALA A 104 -2.92 7.04 -7.38
N ARG A 105 -4.10 7.56 -7.71
CA ARG A 105 -5.37 7.02 -7.24
C ARG A 105 -6.46 7.21 -8.27
N LYS A 106 -7.24 6.16 -8.50
CA LYS A 106 -8.42 6.17 -9.37
C LYS A 106 -9.56 5.40 -8.72
N TYR A 107 -10.78 5.79 -9.06
CA TYR A 107 -11.99 5.05 -8.76
C TYR A 107 -12.46 4.32 -10.01
N TYR A 108 -12.63 3.01 -9.92
CA TYR A 108 -12.94 2.14 -11.04
C TYR A 108 -14.38 1.65 -10.97
N LEU A 109 -15.05 1.66 -12.12
CA LEU A 109 -16.45 1.26 -12.28
C LEU A 109 -16.62 0.33 -13.48
N ARG A 110 -17.37 -0.77 -13.33
CA ARG A 110 -17.86 -1.56 -14.47
C ARG A 110 -19.16 -0.98 -15.04
N PRO A 111 -19.53 -1.33 -16.29
CA PRO A 111 -20.87 -1.08 -16.83
C PRO A 111 -21.97 -1.49 -15.87
N GLY A 112 -22.98 -0.62 -15.71
CA GLY A 112 -24.07 -0.80 -14.76
C GLY A 112 -23.73 -0.50 -13.30
N GLY A 113 -22.55 0.09 -13.02
CA GLY A 113 -22.15 0.49 -11.66
C GLY A 113 -21.78 -0.69 -10.75
N ARG A 114 -21.46 -1.84 -11.35
CA ARG A 114 -21.09 -3.06 -10.61
C ARG A 114 -19.63 -3.01 -10.15
N ASP A 115 -19.38 -3.70 -9.05
CA ASP A 115 -18.05 -3.94 -8.47
C ASP A 115 -17.15 -2.68 -8.41
N PRO A 116 -17.65 -1.55 -7.85
CA PRO A 116 -16.87 -0.34 -7.71
C PRO A 116 -15.70 -0.54 -6.75
N LEU A 117 -14.52 -0.02 -7.10
CA LEU A 117 -13.37 -0.04 -6.21
C LEU A 117 -12.45 1.17 -6.39
N HIS A 118 -11.72 1.52 -5.33
CA HIS A 118 -10.60 2.45 -5.40
C HIS A 118 -9.31 1.65 -5.59
N ALA A 119 -8.46 2.08 -6.52
CA ALA A 119 -7.08 1.62 -6.61
C ALA A 119 -6.14 2.77 -6.28
N THR A 120 -5.12 2.50 -5.47
CA THR A 120 -4.10 3.48 -5.07
C THR A 120 -2.72 2.87 -5.20
N ILE A 121 -1.79 3.64 -5.75
CA ILE A 121 -0.35 3.38 -5.72
C ILE A 121 0.26 4.41 -4.78
N VAL A 122 1.01 3.96 -3.78
CA VAL A 122 1.91 4.81 -2.99
C VAL A 122 3.33 4.38 -3.28
N LEU A 123 4.15 5.29 -3.78
CA LEU A 123 5.55 5.05 -4.09
C LEU A 123 6.42 5.79 -3.08
N SER A 124 7.21 5.04 -2.32
CA SER A 124 8.19 5.64 -1.40
C SER A 124 9.21 6.49 -2.13
N GLY A 125 9.60 7.62 -1.53
CA GLY A 125 10.72 8.44 -2.00
C GLY A 125 12.04 7.95 -1.42
N ASP A 126 13.04 8.84 -1.33
CA ASP A 126 14.26 8.60 -0.57
C ASP A 126 13.95 8.36 0.92
N ASP A 127 12.98 9.10 1.45
CA ASP A 127 12.39 8.79 2.74
C ASP A 127 11.42 7.60 2.61
N ARG A 128 11.74 6.51 3.33
CA ARG A 128 11.02 5.22 3.27
C ARG A 128 9.86 5.13 4.27
N SER A 129 9.61 6.19 5.05
CA SER A 129 8.56 6.21 6.07
C SER A 129 7.15 6.32 5.49
N SER A 130 6.99 6.59 4.18
CA SER A 130 5.68 6.74 3.54
C SER A 130 4.88 5.44 3.41
N ILE A 131 5.53 4.28 3.52
CA ILE A 131 4.88 2.97 3.45
C ILE A 131 5.03 2.26 4.78
N HIS A 132 3.92 2.03 5.45
CA HIS A 132 3.82 1.23 6.67
C HIS A 132 2.74 0.15 6.53
N ARG A 133 2.56 -0.64 7.59
CA ARG A 133 1.53 -1.68 7.64
C ARG A 133 0.10 -1.07 7.59
N PRO A 134 -0.77 -1.44 6.65
CA PRO A 134 -2.09 -0.80 6.47
C PRO A 134 -3.05 -0.98 7.66
N GLN A 135 -2.91 -2.08 8.39
CA GLN A 135 -3.66 -2.37 9.61
C GLN A 135 -3.61 -1.21 10.61
N VAL A 136 -2.51 -0.46 10.66
CA VAL A 136 -2.33 0.69 11.55
C VAL A 136 -3.20 1.88 11.11
N CYS A 137 -3.17 2.24 9.83
CA CYS A 137 -3.97 3.38 9.36
C CYS A 137 -5.46 3.05 9.27
N MET A 138 -5.82 1.81 8.92
CA MET A 138 -7.23 1.41 8.84
C MET A 138 -7.90 1.45 10.21
N THR A 139 -7.23 0.93 11.25
CA THR A 139 -7.74 1.01 12.63
C THR A 139 -7.77 2.44 13.16
N ALA A 140 -6.73 3.27 12.88
CA ALA A 140 -6.73 4.69 13.23
C ALA A 140 -7.85 5.48 12.54
N ALA A 141 -8.28 5.08 11.34
CA ALA A 141 -9.43 5.64 10.62
C ALA A 141 -10.79 5.12 11.14
N GLY A 142 -10.79 4.29 12.20
CA GLY A 142 -11.97 3.77 12.86
C GLY A 142 -12.56 2.51 12.23
N HIS A 143 -11.79 1.76 11.42
CA HIS A 143 -12.21 0.45 10.94
C HIS A 143 -11.85 -0.64 11.96
N GLU A 144 -12.78 -1.54 12.21
CA GLU A 144 -12.53 -2.85 12.80
C GLU A 144 -12.11 -3.83 11.69
N ILE A 145 -11.02 -4.55 11.90
CA ILE A 145 -10.59 -5.62 11.01
C ILE A 145 -11.20 -6.92 11.51
N ALA A 146 -12.18 -7.43 10.76
CA ALA A 146 -12.92 -8.62 11.12
C ALA A 146 -12.16 -9.90 10.75
N ASP A 147 -11.42 -9.88 9.64
CA ASP A 147 -10.64 -11.03 9.17
C ASP A 147 -9.52 -10.60 8.21
N GLU A 148 -8.45 -11.38 8.13
CA GLU A 148 -7.28 -11.14 7.28
C GLU A 148 -6.88 -12.45 6.59
N ARG A 149 -6.64 -12.39 5.28
CA ARG A 149 -6.23 -13.56 4.49
C ARG A 149 -5.37 -13.19 3.31
N ILE A 150 -4.45 -14.08 2.92
CA ILE A 150 -3.74 -13.97 1.65
C ILE A 150 -4.53 -14.72 0.59
N ILE A 151 -4.85 -14.04 -0.51
CA ILE A 151 -5.36 -14.70 -1.73
C ILE A 151 -4.21 -14.84 -2.73
N ARG A 152 -4.25 -15.92 -3.51
CA ARG A 152 -3.27 -16.22 -4.56
C ARG A 152 -3.94 -16.09 -5.92
N ILE A 153 -3.48 -15.11 -6.69
CA ILE A 153 -4.06 -14.73 -7.98
C ILE A 153 -3.12 -15.24 -9.08
N PRO A 154 -3.53 -16.23 -9.89
CA PRO A 154 -2.76 -16.63 -11.06
C PRO A 154 -2.59 -15.45 -12.01
N LEU A 155 -1.36 -15.26 -12.51
CA LEU A 155 -1.05 -14.24 -13.50
C LEU A 155 -0.67 -14.92 -14.83
N GLU A 156 -1.18 -14.39 -15.93
CA GLU A 156 -0.81 -14.89 -17.25
C GLU A 156 0.69 -14.66 -17.51
N GLY A 157 1.37 -15.69 -18.03
CA GLY A 157 2.82 -15.63 -18.32
C GLY A 157 3.74 -15.74 -17.11
N ARG A 158 3.21 -15.98 -15.90
CA ARG A 158 4.02 -16.15 -14.67
C ARG A 158 3.69 -17.48 -14.00
N ALA A 159 4.73 -18.19 -13.53
CA ALA A 159 4.56 -19.45 -12.79
C ALA A 159 4.01 -19.25 -11.37
N GLU A 160 4.59 -18.28 -10.64
CA GLU A 160 4.17 -17.96 -9.27
C GLU A 160 2.94 -17.04 -9.27
N PRO A 161 1.94 -17.28 -8.41
CA PRO A 161 0.80 -16.39 -8.29
C PRO A 161 1.19 -15.04 -7.64
N LEU A 162 0.40 -14.01 -7.90
CA LEU A 162 0.42 -12.79 -7.11
C LEU A 162 -0.25 -13.06 -5.76
N GLU A 163 0.48 -12.86 -4.68
CA GLU A 163 -0.08 -12.89 -3.33
C GLU A 163 -0.58 -11.51 -2.92
N VAL A 164 -1.84 -11.44 -2.50
CA VAL A 164 -2.49 -10.20 -2.05
C VAL A 164 -3.05 -10.41 -0.65
N MET A 165 -2.68 -9.55 0.29
CA MET A 165 -3.31 -9.52 1.61
C MET A 165 -4.67 -8.85 1.47
N VAL A 166 -5.73 -9.47 1.98
CA VAL A 166 -7.09 -8.93 2.02
C VAL A 166 -7.55 -8.86 3.46
N MET A 167 -8.01 -7.68 3.85
CA MET A 167 -8.60 -7.40 5.15
C MET A 167 -10.10 -7.14 4.96
N ASP A 168 -10.93 -7.94 5.60
CA ASP A 168 -12.36 -7.66 5.74
C ASP A 168 -12.56 -6.70 6.90
N MET A 169 -13.24 -5.60 6.63
CA MET A 169 -13.42 -4.52 7.59
C MET A 169 -14.88 -4.23 7.86
N ALA A 170 -15.13 -3.62 9.01
CA ALA A 170 -16.39 -3.03 9.40
C ALA A 170 -16.13 -1.65 10.03
N LYS A 171 -17.07 -0.72 9.86
CA LYS A 171 -17.06 0.57 10.55
C LYS A 171 -18.47 0.93 10.95
N THR A 172 -18.67 1.30 12.21
CA THR A 172 -19.96 1.84 12.67
C THR A 172 -20.17 3.23 12.08
N VAL A 173 -21.30 3.42 11.44
CA VAL A 173 -21.73 4.70 10.88
C VAL A 173 -23.11 5.04 11.42
N ASP A 174 -23.35 6.32 11.66
CA ASP A 174 -24.66 6.80 12.08
C ASP A 174 -25.63 6.68 10.89
N SER A 175 -26.70 5.89 11.06
CA SER A 175 -27.79 5.85 10.08
C SER A 175 -28.57 7.17 10.10
N PRO A 176 -29.20 7.59 8.98
CA PRO A 176 -30.14 8.72 8.98
C PRO A 176 -31.23 8.63 10.05
N ASP A 177 -31.59 7.41 10.46
CA ASP A 177 -32.61 7.13 11.48
C ASP A 177 -32.06 7.11 12.92
N GLY A 178 -30.78 7.46 13.13
CA GLY A 178 -30.12 7.47 14.43
C GLY A 178 -29.74 6.09 14.99
N ALA A 179 -30.06 5.01 14.27
CA ALA A 179 -29.61 3.66 14.61
C ALA A 179 -28.16 3.43 14.13
N PRO A 180 -27.31 2.72 14.89
CA PRO A 180 -25.98 2.36 14.43
C PRO A 180 -26.10 1.39 13.23
N ALA A 181 -25.55 1.78 12.08
CA ALA A 181 -25.42 0.93 10.91
C ALA A 181 -23.96 0.47 10.75
N GLN A 182 -23.76 -0.72 10.18
CA GLN A 182 -22.43 -1.20 9.85
C GLN A 182 -22.11 -0.96 8.38
N TYR A 183 -21.04 -0.21 8.14
CA TYR A 183 -20.42 -0.09 6.83
C TYR A 183 -19.39 -1.22 6.66
N LEU A 184 -19.70 -2.19 5.79
CA LEU A 184 -18.80 -3.30 5.49
C LEU A 184 -17.95 -2.96 4.27
N SER A 185 -16.63 -3.05 4.43
CA SER A 185 -15.67 -2.79 3.36
C SER A 185 -14.56 -3.83 3.37
N TYR A 186 -13.76 -3.83 2.33
CA TYR A 186 -12.51 -4.58 2.28
C TYR A 186 -11.34 -3.64 1.97
N TYR A 187 -10.15 -4.10 2.32
CA TYR A 187 -8.91 -3.46 1.94
C TYR A 187 -7.89 -4.53 1.55
N ALA A 188 -7.48 -4.53 0.29
CA ALA A 188 -6.54 -5.48 -0.26
C ALA A 188 -5.25 -4.78 -0.68
N TYR A 189 -4.10 -5.41 -0.46
CA TYR A 189 -2.82 -4.81 -0.81
C TYR A 189 -1.70 -5.81 -1.07
N TRP A 190 -0.69 -5.33 -1.79
CA TRP A 190 0.62 -5.96 -1.90
C TRP A 190 1.71 -4.88 -2.09
N PHE A 191 2.96 -5.27 -1.87
CA PHE A 191 4.13 -4.42 -2.05
C PHE A 191 4.91 -4.86 -3.28
N VAL A 192 5.45 -3.89 -4.01
CA VAL A 192 6.30 -4.12 -5.18
C VAL A 192 7.63 -3.40 -4.99
N GLY A 193 8.72 -4.10 -5.24
CA GLY A 193 10.07 -3.54 -5.29
C GLY A 193 10.80 -4.06 -6.53
N LYS A 194 12.09 -3.73 -6.67
CA LYS A 194 12.91 -4.20 -7.80
C LYS A 194 12.95 -5.74 -7.85
N GLY A 195 12.27 -6.32 -8.83
CA GLY A 195 12.26 -7.76 -9.12
C GLY A 195 11.57 -8.63 -8.06
N ARG A 196 10.79 -8.04 -7.14
CA ARG A 196 10.12 -8.80 -6.07
C ARG A 196 8.81 -8.15 -5.64
N GLU A 197 7.88 -8.99 -5.19
CA GLU A 197 6.57 -8.60 -4.70
C GLU A 197 6.21 -9.42 -3.46
N THR A 198 5.42 -8.85 -2.55
CA THR A 198 4.98 -9.57 -1.35
C THR A 198 3.67 -9.00 -0.79
N ALA A 199 2.84 -9.86 -0.20
CA ALA A 199 1.70 -9.45 0.63
C ALA A 199 2.12 -9.06 2.07
N SER A 200 3.36 -9.37 2.47
CA SER A 200 3.84 -9.27 3.84
C SER A 200 4.74 -8.06 4.07
N HIS A 201 4.30 -7.18 4.96
CA HIS A 201 5.12 -6.04 5.39
C HIS A 201 6.40 -6.50 6.11
N VAL A 202 6.36 -7.59 6.87
CA VAL A 202 7.54 -8.09 7.60
C VAL A 202 8.58 -8.59 6.61
N GLU A 203 8.13 -9.35 5.62
CA GLU A 203 8.99 -9.87 4.56
C GLU A 203 9.63 -8.71 3.80
N ARG A 204 8.85 -7.69 3.41
CA ARG A 204 9.35 -6.40 2.87
C ARG A 204 10.50 -5.82 3.70
N MET A 205 10.32 -5.71 5.02
CA MET A 205 11.36 -5.18 5.91
C MET A 205 12.63 -6.06 5.92
N LEU A 206 12.49 -7.38 5.86
CA LEU A 206 13.62 -8.30 5.80
C LEU A 206 14.43 -8.11 4.52
N TRP A 207 13.76 -8.00 3.38
CA TRP A 207 14.43 -7.72 2.10
C TRP A 207 15.11 -6.36 2.06
N MET A 208 14.45 -5.31 2.55
CA MET A 208 15.06 -3.99 2.66
C MET A 208 16.33 -4.02 3.52
N GLY A 209 16.28 -4.73 4.66
CA GLY A 209 17.44 -4.93 5.51
C GLY A 209 18.55 -5.71 4.82
N TYR A 210 18.19 -6.79 4.11
CA TYR A 210 19.13 -7.63 3.37
C TYR A 210 19.85 -6.85 2.27
N ASP A 211 19.12 -6.15 1.40
CA ASP A 211 19.71 -5.36 0.32
C ASP A 211 20.61 -4.24 0.86
N ARG A 212 20.22 -3.60 1.96
CA ARG A 212 21.04 -2.58 2.62
C ARG A 212 22.35 -3.14 3.18
N VAL A 213 22.30 -4.29 3.85
CA VAL A 213 23.47 -4.87 4.54
C VAL A 213 24.43 -5.55 3.58
N PHE A 214 23.90 -6.32 2.63
CA PHE A 214 24.68 -7.19 1.75
C PHE A 214 24.99 -6.54 0.40
N HIS A 215 24.05 -5.78 -0.16
CA HIS A 215 24.22 -5.15 -1.47
C HIS A 215 24.55 -3.65 -1.38
N GLY A 216 24.41 -3.03 -0.21
CA GLY A 216 24.67 -1.60 -0.05
C GLY A 216 23.70 -0.72 -0.87
N VAL A 217 22.49 -1.20 -1.15
CA VAL A 217 21.48 -0.47 -1.92
C VAL A 217 20.16 -0.37 -1.16
N SER A 218 19.42 0.69 -1.46
CA SER A 218 18.07 0.93 -0.94
C SER A 218 17.14 1.21 -2.11
N HIS A 219 16.38 0.19 -2.51
CA HIS A 219 15.40 0.28 -3.59
C HIS A 219 14.14 1.02 -3.16
N ARG A 220 13.48 1.69 -4.11
CA ARG A 220 12.12 2.16 -3.91
C ARG A 220 11.17 0.99 -3.82
N TRP A 221 10.20 1.13 -2.94
CA TRP A 221 9.07 0.25 -2.83
C TRP A 221 7.81 1.01 -3.17
N ALA A 222 6.91 0.31 -3.83
CA ALA A 222 5.54 0.72 -4.02
C ALA A 222 4.61 -0.14 -3.21
N TYR A 223 3.47 0.45 -2.89
CA TYR A 223 2.37 -0.13 -2.17
C TYR A 223 1.13 0.03 -3.03
N ILE A 224 0.58 -1.09 -3.49
CA ILE A 224 -0.63 -1.12 -4.29
C ILE A 224 -1.77 -1.53 -3.37
N ALA A 225 -2.84 -0.73 -3.38
CA ALA A 225 -4.00 -0.96 -2.55
C ALA A 225 -5.29 -0.90 -3.38
N LEU A 226 -6.19 -1.84 -3.09
CA LEU A 226 -7.55 -1.90 -3.62
C LEU A 226 -8.53 -1.85 -2.44
N SER A 227 -9.54 -1.00 -2.51
CA SER A 227 -10.57 -0.94 -1.47
C SER A 227 -11.96 -0.72 -2.06
N GLY A 228 -12.97 -1.23 -1.37
CA GLY A 228 -14.35 -1.17 -1.83
C GLY A 228 -15.32 -1.65 -0.77
N GLN A 229 -16.60 -1.65 -1.12
CA GLN A 229 -17.64 -2.23 -0.27
C GLN A 229 -17.65 -3.75 -0.43
N ARG A 230 -18.05 -4.46 0.64
CA ARG A 230 -18.32 -5.89 0.59
C ARG A 230 -19.73 -6.18 1.06
N LEU A 231 -20.30 -7.26 0.54
CA LEU A 231 -21.62 -7.74 0.95
C LEU A 231 -21.49 -8.58 2.24
N PRO A 232 -22.45 -8.47 3.18
CA PRO A 232 -22.45 -9.33 4.36
C PRO A 232 -22.52 -10.81 3.96
N ARG A 233 -21.72 -11.67 4.62
CA ARG A 233 -21.70 -13.13 4.40
C ARG A 233 -21.45 -13.55 2.95
N SER A 234 -20.65 -12.77 2.21
CA SER A 234 -20.29 -13.06 0.82
C SER A 234 -18.82 -12.73 0.55
N ASP A 235 -18.18 -13.65 -0.17
CA ASP A 235 -16.79 -13.52 -0.59
C ASP A 235 -16.67 -13.01 -2.04
N ALA A 236 -17.75 -12.46 -2.61
CA ALA A 236 -17.77 -11.96 -3.99
C ALA A 236 -16.68 -10.89 -4.24
N HIS A 237 -16.35 -10.11 -3.21
CA HIS A 237 -15.29 -9.12 -3.26
C HIS A 237 -13.90 -9.73 -3.52
N LEU A 238 -13.64 -10.98 -3.09
CA LEU A 238 -12.38 -11.68 -3.38
C LEU A 238 -12.23 -11.96 -4.88
N GLN A 239 -13.31 -12.33 -5.55
CA GLN A 239 -13.30 -12.51 -7.01
C GLN A 239 -13.09 -11.18 -7.72
N THR A 240 -13.74 -10.10 -7.25
CA THR A 240 -13.54 -8.74 -7.77
C THR A 240 -12.08 -8.31 -7.65
N ILE A 241 -11.44 -8.55 -6.50
CA ILE A 241 -10.01 -8.27 -6.28
C ILE A 241 -9.16 -9.10 -7.25
N ALA A 242 -9.39 -10.41 -7.34
CA ALA A 242 -8.61 -11.31 -8.20
C ALA A 242 -8.71 -10.91 -9.69
N ASP A 243 -9.93 -10.66 -10.16
CA ASP A 243 -10.20 -10.25 -11.53
C ASP A 243 -9.55 -8.89 -11.86
N PHE A 244 -9.65 -7.92 -10.95
CA PHE A 244 -9.10 -6.59 -11.19
C PHE A 244 -7.56 -6.61 -11.13
N ALA A 245 -6.99 -7.22 -10.09
CA ALA A 245 -5.55 -7.23 -9.88
C ALA A 245 -4.80 -8.02 -10.96
N SER A 246 -5.34 -9.15 -11.43
CA SER A 246 -4.73 -9.91 -12.54
C SER A 246 -4.60 -9.12 -13.84
N ARG A 247 -5.55 -8.20 -14.10
CA ARG A 247 -5.55 -7.33 -15.29
C ARG A 247 -4.76 -6.03 -15.08
N LEU A 248 -4.75 -5.52 -13.84
CA LEU A 248 -3.99 -4.33 -13.49
C LEU A 248 -2.48 -4.62 -13.47
N HIS A 249 -2.07 -5.77 -12.94
CA HIS A 249 -0.67 -6.09 -12.66
C HIS A 249 0.26 -5.90 -13.86
N PRO A 250 -0.02 -6.42 -15.07
CA PRO A 250 0.84 -6.21 -16.24
C PRO A 250 0.99 -4.74 -16.64
N ALA A 251 -0.01 -3.91 -16.38
CA ALA A 251 0.01 -2.48 -16.70
C ALA A 251 0.83 -1.65 -15.71
N LEU A 252 1.10 -2.19 -14.51
CA LEU A 252 1.90 -1.50 -13.48
C LEU A 252 3.40 -1.70 -13.68
N LEU A 253 3.82 -2.84 -14.24
CA LEU A 253 5.23 -3.15 -14.40
C LEU A 253 5.86 -2.27 -15.49
N LYS A 254 7.05 -1.75 -15.23
CA LYS A 254 7.82 -1.06 -16.28
C LYS A 254 8.23 -2.10 -17.35
N PRO A 255 8.02 -1.83 -18.65
CA PRO A 255 8.69 -2.61 -19.68
C PRO A 255 10.21 -2.45 -19.51
N GLU A 256 10.94 -3.55 -19.67
CA GLU A 256 12.41 -3.58 -19.64
C GLU A 256 13.03 -2.73 -20.75
#